data_AF-A0A7C2WUZ0-F1
#
_entry.id   AF-A0A7C2WUZ0-F1
#
_cell.length_a   1.000
_cell.length_b   1.000
_cell.length_c   1.000
_cell.angle_alpha   90.00
_cell.angle_beta   90.00
_cell.angle_gamma   90.00
#
_symmetry.space_group_name_H-M   'P 1'
#
loop_
_entity.id
_entity.type
_entity.pdbx_description
1 polymer ?
#
loop_
_entity_poly.entity_id
_entity_poly.type
_entity_poly.pdbx_seq_one_letter_code
_entity_poly.pdbx_strand_id
1 'polypeptide(L)'
;MGRFPLELQSRCDLNNAMSRRSFQGEFAMALLVHGPAAVDIDLNPATIDFGGLFTDPIISSSSTLLVIGQSPASANYVWYISGAGFTYDGGGRLTGGTVTGIRTEDSALIDLELTGGAYAATAVQALIDASDAVGLLTLLLSGDDTIIGGSFDDYLVGLDGFDQLFGDGGADTLIGGAQSDYFRGGAGADSIDGGAGATDLAEYDFGLAAVNVNLATGVHSGGDAAGDTLTGIEWIIASEFDDTLTGSSANEYFGGVEGNDLINAGDGADTVEGRADNDTINGGGGADYLDGEDGDDVVNGDDGGDRLFGAAGSDAINGGIGNDTIDAGSEADFVIGGAGRDSVLGGAGGDTVDASAGDDIVDGGADADSVFGGSGLDVIIGNNGNDTLQGGTENDTLTGGKGFDYMLGQDGADSLDGGELSDSLLGGAGNDVLRGSLDNDRLYGEAQRDLLFGD
;
A
#
# COMPACT_ATOMS: atom_id res chain seq x y z
N MET A 1 -75.63 26.85 55.88
CA MET A 1 -75.10 25.71 55.10
C MET A 1 -74.59 26.26 53.79
N GLY A 2 -73.29 26.25 53.58
CA GLY A 2 -72.68 26.78 52.37
C GLY A 2 -71.26 26.26 52.21
N ARG A 3 -70.86 26.04 50.94
CA ARG A 3 -69.59 26.47 50.34
C ARG A 3 -69.58 26.08 48.85
N PHE A 4 -69.84 27.08 48.01
CA PHE A 4 -69.24 27.25 46.69
C PHE A 4 -68.53 28.61 46.71
N PRO A 5 -67.32 28.72 46.13
CA PRO A 5 -66.89 29.91 45.39
C PRO A 5 -66.38 29.51 43.99
N LEU A 6 -66.72 30.19 42.86
CA LEU A 6 -66.16 31.46 42.32
C LEU A 6 -64.61 31.47 42.31
N GLU A 7 -63.86 31.67 41.21
CA GLU A 7 -63.80 32.87 40.35
C GLU A 7 -62.99 32.69 39.03
N LEU A 8 -63.42 33.43 37.99
CA LEU A 8 -62.74 34.22 36.93
C LEU A 8 -61.59 33.71 35.99
N GLN A 9 -61.89 33.78 34.67
CA GLN A 9 -61.20 34.48 33.53
C GLN A 9 -59.66 34.33 33.33
N SER A 10 -59.09 34.04 32.15
CA SER A 10 -59.27 34.73 30.84
C SER A 10 -58.43 34.12 29.69
N ARG A 11 -58.97 34.20 28.45
CA ARG A 11 -58.39 34.58 27.13
C ARG A 11 -57.21 33.79 26.50
N CYS A 12 -57.43 33.18 25.32
CA CYS A 12 -57.12 33.66 23.92
C CYS A 12 -55.73 33.22 23.46
N ASP A 13 -55.42 32.81 22.22
CA ASP A 13 -56.13 32.69 20.93
C ASP A 13 -55.29 31.72 20.08
N LEU A 14 -55.90 30.74 19.39
CA LEU A 14 -56.06 30.73 17.92
C LEU A 14 -54.81 31.18 17.12
N ASN A 15 -54.14 30.22 16.47
CA ASN A 15 -54.23 30.13 15.01
C ASN A 15 -53.83 28.73 14.53
N ASN A 16 -54.88 27.97 14.25
CA ASN A 16 -54.87 26.62 13.74
C ASN A 16 -55.49 26.70 12.34
N ALA A 17 -54.71 26.41 11.30
CA ALA A 17 -55.20 25.90 10.02
C ALA A 17 -54.01 25.52 9.13
N MET A 18 -53.70 24.23 9.05
CA MET A 18 -53.59 23.53 7.77
C MET A 18 -53.93 22.05 7.97
N SER A 19 -55.14 21.74 7.51
CA SER A 19 -55.68 20.40 7.30
C SER A 19 -54.84 19.63 6.29
N ARG A 20 -54.52 18.36 6.60
CA ARG A 20 -54.68 17.24 5.65
C ARG A 20 -54.85 15.89 6.39
N ARG A 21 -56.10 15.45 6.37
CA ARG A 21 -56.69 14.09 6.38
C ARG A 21 -55.83 12.90 6.79
N SER A 22 -56.33 12.26 7.85
CA SER A 22 -56.35 10.82 8.16
C SER A 22 -56.18 9.87 6.95
N PHE A 23 -55.21 8.97 7.07
CA PHE A 23 -55.33 7.56 6.68
C PHE A 23 -55.11 6.67 7.92
N GLN A 24 -55.85 5.56 7.96
CA GLN A 24 -56.02 4.71 9.14
C GLN A 24 -54.96 3.64 9.27
N GLY A 25 -54.49 3.42 10.50
CA GLY A 25 -53.86 2.16 10.95
C GLY A 25 -52.64 2.34 11.84
N GLU A 26 -52.74 1.84 13.07
CA GLU A 26 -51.71 1.77 14.13
C GLU A 26 -51.35 3.09 14.85
N PHE A 27 -51.76 3.16 16.12
CA PHE A 27 -51.47 4.28 17.01
C PHE A 27 -50.05 4.12 17.57
N ALA A 28 -49.11 4.96 17.13
CA ALA A 28 -47.92 5.29 17.91
C ALA A 28 -48.26 6.49 18.80
N MET A 29 -48.40 6.25 20.11
CA MET A 29 -48.61 7.32 21.09
C MET A 29 -47.21 7.76 21.58
N ALA A 30 -46.68 8.82 20.98
CA ALA A 30 -45.39 9.42 21.35
C ALA A 30 -45.50 10.15 22.70
N LEU A 31 -44.61 9.85 23.64
CA LEU A 31 -44.50 10.54 24.92
C LEU A 31 -43.30 11.49 24.88
N LEU A 32 -43.57 12.79 25.06
CA LEU A 32 -42.59 13.87 25.02
C LEU A 32 -42.00 14.08 26.43
N VAL A 33 -40.68 14.07 26.58
CA VAL A 33 -39.98 14.34 27.84
C VAL A 33 -39.00 15.51 27.65
N HIS A 34 -38.86 16.39 28.65
CA HIS A 34 -37.90 17.52 28.64
C HIS A 34 -36.98 17.41 29.87
N GLY A 35 -35.67 17.59 29.70
CA GLY A 35 -34.68 17.63 30.78
C GLY A 35 -33.34 18.25 30.35
N PRO A 36 -32.52 18.80 31.27
CA PRO A 36 -31.43 19.73 30.94
C PRO A 36 -30.03 19.11 30.83
N ALA A 37 -29.89 17.84 30.42
CA ALA A 37 -28.58 17.17 30.33
C ALA A 37 -28.38 16.55 28.94
N ALA A 38 -27.13 16.57 28.45
CA ALA A 38 -26.73 15.82 27.27
C ALA A 38 -27.06 14.33 27.46
N VAL A 39 -27.47 13.65 26.39
CA VAL A 39 -27.77 12.22 26.41
C VAL A 39 -26.46 11.49 26.10
N ASP A 40 -25.72 11.10 27.15
CA ASP A 40 -24.69 10.07 27.04
C ASP A 40 -25.38 8.72 26.83
N ILE A 41 -25.04 8.01 25.74
CA ILE A 41 -25.43 6.61 25.58
C ILE A 41 -24.21 5.76 25.97
N ASP A 42 -24.06 5.49 27.27
CA ASP A 42 -23.05 4.53 27.77
C ASP A 42 -23.49 3.10 27.39
N LEU A 43 -22.77 2.47 26.45
CA LEU A 43 -23.06 1.12 25.94
C LEU A 43 -22.30 0.01 26.69
N ASN A 44 -22.14 0.18 28.01
CA ASN A 44 -21.72 -0.90 28.89
C ASN A 44 -22.84 -1.97 29.01
N PRO A 45 -22.58 -3.29 28.79
CA PRO A 45 -23.58 -4.34 28.94
C PRO A 45 -24.11 -4.49 30.37
N ALA A 46 -23.52 -3.79 31.35
CA ALA A 46 -24.04 -3.71 32.71
C ALA A 46 -24.99 -2.53 32.97
N THR A 47 -24.98 -1.44 32.19
CA THR A 47 -25.85 -0.28 32.42
C THR A 47 -25.93 0.65 31.21
N ILE A 48 -26.93 0.46 30.34
CA ILE A 48 -27.40 1.53 29.45
C ILE A 48 -28.49 2.30 30.20
N ASP A 49 -28.21 3.53 30.63
CA ASP A 49 -29.17 4.41 31.33
C ASP A 49 -29.68 5.53 30.43
N PHE A 50 -30.88 5.38 29.88
CA PHE A 50 -31.52 6.39 29.05
C PHE A 50 -32.11 7.58 29.85
N GLY A 51 -31.49 8.00 30.95
CA GLY A 51 -31.91 9.18 31.71
C GLY A 51 -33.35 9.07 32.21
N GLY A 52 -33.58 8.14 33.14
CA GLY A 52 -34.80 7.95 33.94
C GLY A 52 -36.07 8.72 33.56
N LEU A 53 -36.89 8.17 32.66
CA LEU A 53 -38.36 8.14 32.72
C LEU A 53 -38.92 7.40 31.49
N PHE A 54 -38.87 6.07 31.49
CA PHE A 54 -39.64 5.24 30.56
C PHE A 54 -40.75 4.53 31.28
N THR A 55 -41.95 4.61 30.72
CA THR A 55 -42.99 3.59 30.93
C THR A 55 -43.27 3.00 29.56
N ASP A 56 -42.65 1.83 29.32
CA ASP A 56 -42.84 0.88 28.22
C ASP A 56 -42.44 1.32 26.79
N PRO A 57 -41.30 0.85 26.23
CA PRO A 57 -41.00 1.02 24.80
C PRO A 57 -41.96 0.20 23.92
N ILE A 58 -42.37 0.77 22.78
CA ILE A 58 -43.24 0.08 21.81
C ILE A 58 -42.38 -0.84 20.96
N ILE A 59 -42.54 -2.15 21.16
CA ILE A 59 -41.97 -3.18 20.29
C ILE A 59 -42.76 -3.19 18.98
N SER A 60 -42.15 -2.72 17.90
CA SER A 60 -42.65 -3.07 16.56
C SER A 60 -42.39 -4.57 16.36
N SER A 61 -43.35 -5.29 15.78
CA SER A 61 -43.32 -6.75 15.64
C SER A 61 -42.24 -7.29 14.68
N SER A 62 -41.26 -6.47 14.31
CA SER A 62 -40.20 -6.77 13.35
C SER A 62 -38.85 -6.25 13.85
N SER A 63 -38.15 -7.00 14.71
CA SER A 63 -36.70 -6.92 14.96
C SER A 63 -36.07 -5.51 15.11
N THR A 64 -36.84 -4.50 15.50
CA THR A 64 -36.44 -3.08 15.45
C THR A 64 -37.09 -2.34 16.61
N LEU A 65 -36.24 -1.75 17.44
CA LEU A 65 -36.54 -0.91 18.58
C LEU A 65 -36.39 0.56 18.16
N LEU A 66 -37.47 1.32 18.33
CA LEU A 66 -37.46 2.77 18.13
C LEU A 66 -37.13 3.47 19.45
N VAL A 67 -36.07 4.27 19.47
CA VAL A 67 -35.68 5.10 20.62
C VAL A 67 -35.73 6.56 20.20
N ILE A 68 -36.49 7.39 20.93
CA ILE A 68 -36.57 8.83 20.66
C ILE A 68 -35.86 9.56 21.80
N GLY A 69 -34.78 10.28 21.49
CA GLY A 69 -34.03 11.11 22.42
C GLY A 69 -34.22 12.61 22.13
N GLN A 70 -34.01 13.47 23.14
CA GLN A 70 -33.91 14.92 22.93
C GLN A 70 -32.54 15.42 23.39
N SER A 71 -31.87 16.24 22.59
CA SER A 71 -30.69 16.99 23.06
C SER A 71 -31.10 18.23 23.84
N PRO A 72 -30.23 18.72 24.76
CA PRO A 72 -30.35 20.04 25.37
C PRO A 72 -30.56 21.20 24.38
N ALA A 73 -30.16 21.03 23.11
CA ALA A 73 -30.18 22.05 22.06
C ALA A 73 -31.47 22.07 21.20
N SER A 74 -32.55 21.37 21.60
CA SER A 74 -33.90 21.43 20.99
C SER A 74 -34.13 20.61 19.71
N ALA A 75 -33.30 19.61 19.40
CA ALA A 75 -33.58 18.63 18.34
C ALA A 75 -34.17 17.33 18.93
N ASN A 76 -35.20 16.79 18.28
CA ASN A 76 -35.66 15.44 18.54
C ASN A 76 -34.80 14.50 17.70
N TYR A 77 -34.09 13.56 18.32
CA TYR A 77 -33.39 12.51 17.59
C TYR A 77 -34.22 11.24 17.62
N VAL A 78 -34.44 10.69 16.44
CA VAL A 78 -35.09 9.39 16.28
C VAL A 78 -34.00 8.38 15.93
N TRP A 79 -33.85 7.38 16.79
CA TRP A 79 -32.93 6.27 16.61
C TRP A 79 -33.73 5.00 16.33
N TYR A 80 -33.29 4.25 15.33
CA TYR A 80 -33.80 2.93 15.00
C TYR A 80 -32.72 1.91 15.31
N ILE A 81 -32.91 1.15 16.40
CA ILE A 81 -32.00 0.11 16.83
C ILE A 81 -32.57 -1.23 16.34
N SER A 82 -31.96 -1.84 15.33
CA SER A 82 -32.34 -3.17 14.86
C SER A 82 -31.63 -4.26 15.66
N GLY A 83 -32.26 -5.43 15.79
CA GLY A 83 -31.70 -6.57 16.51
C GLY A 83 -32.72 -7.59 16.99
N ALA A 84 -32.28 -8.52 17.84
CA ALA A 84 -33.08 -9.66 18.29
C ALA A 84 -32.93 -9.92 19.79
N GLY A 85 -33.98 -10.48 20.40
CA GLY A 85 -33.92 -10.98 21.77
C GLY A 85 -33.78 -9.90 22.85
N PHE A 86 -34.21 -8.66 22.57
CA PHE A 86 -34.12 -7.57 23.52
C PHE A 86 -34.91 -7.82 24.82
N THR A 87 -34.29 -7.55 25.96
CA THR A 87 -34.88 -7.65 27.30
C THR A 87 -34.69 -6.34 28.06
N TYR A 88 -35.58 -6.03 29.01
CA TYR A 88 -35.58 -4.76 29.75
C TYR A 88 -35.87 -4.96 31.24
N ASP A 89 -35.33 -4.07 32.09
CA ASP A 89 -35.53 -4.10 33.55
C ASP A 89 -36.86 -3.51 34.04
N GLY A 90 -37.76 -3.14 33.13
CA GLY A 90 -39.03 -2.48 33.46
C GLY A 90 -38.90 -0.98 33.80
N GLY A 91 -37.68 -0.44 33.82
CA GLY A 91 -37.38 1.00 33.86
C GLY A 91 -37.00 1.58 32.49
N GLY A 92 -37.15 0.79 31.43
CA GLY A 92 -36.80 1.14 30.05
C GLY A 92 -35.32 0.98 29.71
N ARG A 93 -34.50 0.41 30.62
CA ARG A 93 -33.11 0.07 30.29
C ARG A 93 -33.05 -1.27 29.59
N LEU A 94 -32.24 -1.34 28.53
CA LEU A 94 -31.94 -2.59 27.84
C LEU A 94 -31.02 -3.44 28.73
N THR A 95 -31.43 -4.66 29.07
CA THR A 95 -30.68 -5.57 29.95
C THR A 95 -30.14 -6.81 29.23
N GLY A 96 -30.36 -6.92 27.93
CA GLY A 96 -29.90 -8.02 27.10
C GLY A 96 -30.53 -8.02 25.72
N GLY A 97 -29.97 -8.80 24.80
CA GLY A 97 -30.35 -8.86 23.38
C GLY A 97 -29.12 -8.72 22.48
N THR A 98 -29.31 -8.86 21.18
CA THR A 98 -28.28 -8.65 20.15
C THR A 98 -28.70 -7.45 19.32
N VAL A 99 -27.89 -6.40 19.29
CA VAL A 99 -28.06 -5.27 18.37
C VAL A 99 -27.43 -5.66 17.03
N THR A 100 -28.14 -5.40 15.95
CA THR A 100 -27.70 -5.66 14.56
C THR A 100 -27.81 -4.40 13.71
N GLY A 101 -27.84 -3.21 14.31
CA GLY A 101 -27.78 -1.95 13.59
C GLY A 101 -28.43 -0.79 14.34
N ILE A 102 -27.95 0.42 14.07
CA ILE A 102 -28.49 1.68 14.59
C ILE A 102 -28.58 2.64 13.41
N ARG A 103 -29.75 3.27 13.21
CA ARG A 103 -29.96 4.32 12.20
C ARG A 103 -30.53 5.57 12.85
N THR A 104 -30.14 6.75 12.38
CA THR A 104 -30.74 8.02 12.80
C THR A 104 -31.42 8.72 11.63
N GLU A 105 -32.41 9.57 11.91
CA GLU A 105 -33.18 10.30 10.89
C GLU A 105 -32.72 11.76 10.66
N ASP A 106 -31.68 12.25 11.35
CA ASP A 106 -31.32 13.68 11.35
C ASP A 106 -29.82 13.96 11.17
N SER A 107 -29.52 15.03 10.42
CA SER A 107 -28.20 15.41 9.86
C SER A 107 -27.23 16.09 10.83
N ALA A 108 -27.31 15.82 12.13
CA ALA A 108 -26.43 16.47 13.11
C ALA A 108 -25.30 15.53 13.56
N LEU A 109 -24.14 16.12 13.87
CA LEU A 109 -22.98 15.48 14.50
C LEU A 109 -23.41 14.57 15.66
N ILE A 110 -23.08 13.28 15.60
CA ILE A 110 -23.37 12.29 16.64
C ILE A 110 -22.07 11.63 17.05
N ASP A 111 -21.60 11.89 18.27
CA ASP A 111 -20.57 11.07 18.93
C ASP A 111 -21.19 9.77 19.45
N LEU A 112 -20.69 8.60 19.01
CA LEU A 112 -21.09 7.30 19.52
C LEU A 112 -19.95 6.64 20.30
N GLU A 113 -19.85 6.92 21.61
CA GLU A 113 -18.81 6.35 22.48
C GLU A 113 -19.19 4.93 22.96
N LEU A 114 -18.47 3.90 22.50
CA LEU A 114 -18.61 2.52 22.99
C LEU A 114 -17.67 2.27 24.18
N THR A 115 -18.15 2.41 25.42
CA THR A 115 -17.33 2.10 26.61
C THR A 115 -17.72 0.82 27.32
N GLY A 116 -16.72 -0.05 27.50
CA GLY A 116 -16.71 -1.12 28.50
C GLY A 116 -17.43 -2.39 28.08
N GLY A 117 -16.70 -3.34 27.47
CA GLY A 117 -17.15 -4.72 27.31
C GLY A 117 -16.53 -5.39 26.09
N ALA A 118 -16.40 -6.72 26.12
CA ALA A 118 -16.05 -7.49 24.92
C ALA A 118 -17.30 -7.63 24.04
N TYR A 119 -17.30 -6.95 22.90
CA TYR A 119 -18.38 -7.02 21.91
C TYR A 119 -18.09 -8.19 20.94
N ALA A 120 -19.10 -9.01 20.64
CA ALA A 120 -18.94 -10.06 19.65
C ALA A 120 -18.87 -9.42 18.26
N ALA A 121 -17.81 -9.70 17.49
CA ALA A 121 -17.51 -9.13 16.18
C ALA A 121 -18.71 -9.10 15.20
N THR A 122 -19.63 -10.07 15.28
CA THR A 122 -20.84 -10.13 14.44
C THR A 122 -21.93 -9.11 14.79
N ALA A 123 -21.86 -8.45 15.96
CA ALA A 123 -22.81 -7.42 16.39
C ALA A 123 -22.33 -5.99 16.03
N VAL A 124 -21.03 -5.81 15.77
CA VAL A 124 -20.41 -4.52 15.40
C VAL A 124 -20.53 -4.28 13.88
N GLN A 125 -20.38 -5.34 13.08
CA GLN A 125 -20.47 -5.29 11.60
C GLN A 125 -21.76 -4.68 11.05
N ALA A 126 -22.86 -4.72 11.79
CA ALA A 126 -24.16 -4.22 11.32
C ALA A 126 -24.48 -2.80 11.81
N LEU A 127 -23.59 -2.22 12.63
CA LEU A 127 -23.65 -0.83 13.09
C LEU A 127 -23.02 0.15 12.09
N ILE A 128 -22.11 -0.35 11.24
CA ILE A 128 -21.27 0.39 10.30
C ILE A 128 -21.88 0.24 8.91
N ASP A 129 -22.97 0.97 8.68
CA ASP A 129 -23.52 1.22 7.35
C ASP A 129 -23.94 2.69 7.40
N ALA A 130 -22.94 3.58 7.54
CA ALA A 130 -23.07 5.01 7.83
C ALA A 130 -23.62 5.82 6.64
N SER A 131 -24.36 5.17 5.75
CA SER A 131 -24.93 5.68 4.49
C SER A 131 -25.68 7.03 4.54
N ASP A 132 -25.96 7.59 5.73
CA ASP A 132 -26.70 8.86 5.89
C ASP A 132 -26.19 9.78 7.05
N ALA A 133 -25.06 9.49 7.72
CA ALA A 133 -24.66 10.22 8.93
C ALA A 133 -23.53 11.24 8.68
N VAL A 134 -23.88 12.53 8.57
CA VAL A 134 -22.94 13.66 8.41
C VAL A 134 -22.24 14.02 9.73
N GLY A 135 -21.66 13.06 10.44
CA GLY A 135 -21.10 13.35 11.76
C GLY A 135 -20.27 12.28 12.47
N LEU A 136 -19.11 12.76 12.95
CA LEU A 136 -18.13 12.18 13.89
C LEU A 136 -18.54 10.87 14.58
N LEU A 137 -18.37 9.74 13.89
CA LEU A 137 -18.56 8.42 14.48
C LEU A 137 -17.26 8.00 15.22
N THR A 138 -17.08 8.47 16.46
CA THR A 138 -15.94 8.04 17.30
C THR A 138 -16.20 6.65 17.91
N LEU A 139 -16.11 5.57 17.13
CA LEU A 139 -16.16 4.21 17.67
C LEU A 139 -14.86 3.90 18.43
N LEU A 140 -14.93 3.83 19.76
CA LEU A 140 -13.86 3.28 20.60
C LEU A 140 -13.88 1.75 20.52
N LEU A 141 -13.55 1.20 19.36
CA LEU A 141 -13.25 -0.22 19.22
C LEU A 141 -11.77 -0.42 19.55
N SER A 142 -11.44 -1.62 20.02
CA SER A 142 -10.07 -1.99 20.37
C SER A 142 -9.77 -3.29 19.66
N GLY A 143 -8.66 -3.35 18.95
CA GLY A 143 -8.29 -4.44 18.05
C GLY A 143 -8.64 -4.12 16.61
N ASP A 144 -8.34 -5.07 15.71
CA ASP A 144 -8.43 -4.91 14.26
C ASP A 144 -9.87 -4.69 13.77
N ASP A 145 -10.11 -3.55 13.10
CA ASP A 145 -11.41 -3.09 12.65
C ASP A 145 -11.51 -2.85 11.13
N THR A 146 -12.74 -2.73 10.65
CA THR A 146 -13.03 -2.32 9.27
C THR A 146 -14.12 -1.26 9.29
N ILE A 147 -13.76 -0.06 8.85
CA ILE A 147 -14.60 1.14 8.92
C ILE A 147 -14.79 1.66 7.49
N ILE A 148 -16.05 1.80 7.08
CA ILE A 148 -16.42 2.23 5.72
C ILE A 148 -17.32 3.46 5.83
N GLY A 149 -16.93 4.51 5.12
CA GLY A 149 -17.63 5.77 4.93
C GLY A 149 -18.75 5.68 3.88
N GLY A 150 -19.09 6.84 3.32
CA GLY A 150 -20.15 7.03 2.34
C GLY A 150 -19.75 8.03 1.28
N SER A 151 -20.72 8.77 0.72
CA SER A 151 -20.46 9.74 -0.36
C SER A 151 -20.35 11.19 0.13
N PHE A 152 -20.06 11.39 1.41
CA PHE A 152 -19.93 12.69 2.06
C PHE A 152 -18.67 12.71 2.92
N ASP A 153 -18.21 13.91 3.27
CA ASP A 153 -17.09 14.13 4.20
C ASP A 153 -17.25 13.34 5.51
N ASP A 154 -16.46 12.29 5.67
CA ASP A 154 -16.47 11.35 6.78
C ASP A 154 -15.30 11.57 7.74
N TYR A 155 -15.45 11.08 8.97
CA TYR A 155 -14.39 11.09 9.99
C TYR A 155 -14.27 9.71 10.62
N LEU A 156 -13.22 8.98 10.25
CA LEU A 156 -12.97 7.58 10.58
C LEU A 156 -11.73 7.47 11.48
N VAL A 157 -11.81 6.69 12.56
CA VAL A 157 -10.70 6.49 13.51
C VAL A 157 -10.58 5.01 13.90
N GLY A 158 -9.41 4.41 13.70
CA GLY A 158 -9.11 3.00 14.01
C GLY A 158 -8.69 2.76 15.47
N LEU A 159 -7.84 3.61 16.03
CA LEU A 159 -7.26 3.54 17.38
C LEU A 159 -6.15 2.49 17.55
N ASP A 160 -6.41 1.38 18.25
CA ASP A 160 -5.42 0.32 18.48
C ASP A 160 -5.82 -0.87 17.61
N GLY A 161 -5.03 -1.32 16.64
CA GLY A 161 -5.46 -2.42 15.77
C GLY A 161 -4.71 -2.42 14.45
N PHE A 162 -4.82 -3.50 13.67
CA PHE A 162 -4.57 -3.42 12.23
C PHE A 162 -5.90 -3.10 11.55
N ASP A 163 -6.13 -1.84 11.24
CA ASP A 163 -7.44 -1.35 10.83
C ASP A 163 -7.53 -1.13 9.31
N GLN A 164 -8.73 -1.26 8.76
CA GLN A 164 -9.04 -0.92 7.37
C GLN A 164 -10.04 0.24 7.33
N LEU A 165 -9.64 1.39 6.79
CA LEU A 165 -10.44 2.61 6.72
C LEU A 165 -10.71 2.99 5.26
N PHE A 166 -11.98 3.08 4.89
CA PHE A 166 -12.44 3.42 3.53
C PHE A 166 -13.31 4.67 3.57
N GLY A 167 -12.91 5.77 2.92
CA GLY A 167 -13.69 7.02 2.84
C GLY A 167 -14.79 7.01 1.79
N ASP A 168 -14.58 6.29 0.69
CA ASP A 168 -15.43 6.25 -0.52
C ASP A 168 -15.46 7.58 -1.28
N GLY A 169 -16.20 8.60 -0.84
CA GLY A 169 -16.09 9.91 -1.46
C GLY A 169 -16.63 11.04 -0.61
N GLY A 170 -16.14 12.25 -0.83
CA GLY A 170 -16.21 13.31 0.17
C GLY A 170 -14.82 13.86 0.42
N ALA A 171 -14.65 14.84 1.28
CA ALA A 171 -13.33 15.20 1.80
C ALA A 171 -13.20 14.61 3.20
N ASP A 172 -12.60 13.43 3.28
CA ASP A 172 -12.66 12.56 4.45
C ASP A 172 -11.47 12.78 5.38
N THR A 173 -11.62 12.37 6.64
CA THR A 173 -10.52 12.32 7.62
C THR A 173 -10.39 10.89 8.14
N LEU A 174 -9.29 10.23 7.82
CA LEU A 174 -9.00 8.85 8.19
C LEU A 174 -7.79 8.84 9.14
N ILE A 175 -7.96 8.28 10.33
CA ILE A 175 -6.90 8.21 11.35
C ILE A 175 -6.75 6.75 11.76
N GLY A 176 -5.61 6.13 11.41
CA GLY A 176 -5.29 4.75 11.75
C GLY A 176 -5.11 4.55 13.24
N GLY A 177 -3.95 4.98 13.74
CA GLY A 177 -3.70 5.02 15.17
C GLY A 177 -2.43 4.26 15.53
N ALA A 178 -2.53 3.01 15.98
CA ALA A 178 -1.40 2.22 16.42
C ALA A 178 -1.39 0.84 15.75
N GLN A 179 -0.20 0.37 15.38
CA GLN A 179 0.06 -0.71 14.43
C GLN A 179 -0.18 -0.25 13.00
N SER A 180 -0.06 -1.17 12.04
CA SER A 180 -0.09 -0.84 10.63
C SER A 180 -1.51 -0.92 10.09
N ASP A 181 -1.95 0.15 9.45
CA ASP A 181 -3.31 0.31 8.97
C ASP A 181 -3.38 0.34 7.45
N TYR A 182 -4.57 0.15 6.92
CA TYR A 182 -4.87 0.15 5.49
C TYR A 182 -5.93 1.21 5.18
N PHE A 183 -5.65 2.05 4.19
CA PHE A 183 -6.45 3.22 3.85
C PHE A 183 -6.83 3.23 2.38
N ARG A 184 -8.08 3.63 2.15
CA ARG A 184 -8.55 4.10 0.85
C ARG A 184 -9.39 5.35 1.07
N GLY A 185 -8.86 6.52 0.71
CA GLY A 185 -9.59 7.79 0.77
C GLY A 185 -10.76 7.77 -0.20
N GLY A 186 -10.45 7.62 -1.49
CA GLY A 186 -11.43 7.58 -2.57
C GLY A 186 -11.58 8.96 -3.21
N ALA A 187 -12.79 9.30 -3.65
CA ALA A 187 -13.00 10.53 -4.40
C ALA A 187 -13.08 11.75 -3.46
N GLY A 188 -12.01 12.53 -3.38
CA GLY A 188 -11.97 13.53 -2.33
C GLY A 188 -10.75 14.40 -2.32
N ALA A 189 -10.62 15.17 -1.24
CA ALA A 189 -9.35 15.75 -0.83
C ALA A 189 -9.19 15.34 0.63
N ASP A 190 -8.63 14.16 0.83
CA ASP A 190 -8.74 13.41 2.07
C ASP A 190 -7.54 13.66 2.98
N SER A 191 -7.77 13.63 4.29
CA SER A 191 -6.73 13.73 5.31
C SER A 191 -6.50 12.34 5.88
N ILE A 192 -5.41 11.69 5.49
CA ILE A 192 -5.04 10.34 5.93
C ILE A 192 -3.84 10.43 6.88
N ASP A 193 -4.01 9.95 8.10
CA ASP A 193 -3.00 9.86 9.15
C ASP A 193 -2.84 8.39 9.59
N GLY A 194 -1.74 7.74 9.17
CA GLY A 194 -1.44 6.36 9.57
C GLY A 194 -1.19 6.22 11.07
N GLY A 195 -0.66 7.27 11.70
CA GLY A 195 -0.32 7.24 13.11
C GLY A 195 0.98 6.47 13.37
N ALA A 196 0.89 5.33 14.04
CA ALA A 196 2.02 4.58 14.56
C ALA A 196 2.03 3.14 14.06
N GLY A 197 2.29 2.91 12.78
CA GLY A 197 2.68 1.62 12.24
C GLY A 197 4.15 1.61 11.83
N ALA A 198 4.53 0.56 11.13
CA ALA A 198 5.74 0.61 10.30
C ALA A 198 5.42 0.40 8.81
N THR A 199 4.14 0.17 8.49
CA THR A 199 3.69 -0.24 7.16
C THR A 199 2.27 0.27 6.92
N ASP A 200 1.97 1.50 7.32
CA ASP A 200 0.68 2.13 7.06
C ASP A 200 0.52 2.33 5.54
N LEU A 201 -0.53 1.76 4.95
CA LEU A 201 -0.73 1.65 3.49
C LEU A 201 -1.87 2.55 3.01
N ALA A 202 -1.57 3.49 2.10
CA ALA A 202 -2.58 4.17 1.31
C ALA A 202 -2.67 3.58 -0.12
N GLU A 203 -3.86 3.15 -0.52
CA GLU A 203 -4.11 2.48 -1.80
C GLU A 203 -4.96 3.34 -2.74
N TYR A 204 -4.53 3.43 -4.01
CA TYR A 204 -5.18 4.17 -5.09
C TYR A 204 -5.62 3.30 -6.28
N ASP A 205 -5.46 1.97 -6.19
CA ASP A 205 -5.70 0.98 -7.27
C ASP A 205 -7.14 1.02 -7.86
N PHE A 206 -8.11 1.48 -7.07
CA PHE A 206 -9.51 1.57 -7.49
C PHE A 206 -9.85 2.91 -8.17
N GLY A 207 -8.87 3.79 -8.32
CA GLY A 207 -8.99 5.09 -8.97
C GLY A 207 -9.28 4.97 -10.46
N LEU A 208 -9.82 6.04 -11.04
CA LEU A 208 -10.19 6.09 -12.47
C LEU A 208 -9.23 6.93 -13.32
N ALA A 209 -8.09 7.32 -12.75
CA ALA A 209 -7.04 8.08 -13.42
C ALA A 209 -5.73 8.03 -12.61
N ALA A 210 -4.62 8.28 -13.30
CA ALA A 210 -3.31 8.37 -12.71
C ALA A 210 -3.20 9.37 -11.55
N VAL A 211 -2.41 8.99 -10.55
CA VAL A 211 -2.02 9.70 -9.35
C VAL A 211 -0.56 10.15 -9.40
N ASN A 212 -0.30 11.26 -8.74
CA ASN A 212 1.03 11.76 -8.45
C ASN A 212 1.13 11.98 -6.95
N VAL A 213 1.88 11.12 -6.28
CA VAL A 213 2.04 11.08 -4.82
C VAL A 213 3.50 11.40 -4.48
N ASN A 214 3.71 12.48 -3.74
CA ASN A 214 5.06 12.88 -3.33
C ASN A 214 5.16 13.01 -1.80
N LEU A 215 5.70 12.00 -1.13
CA LEU A 215 5.87 11.93 0.32
C LEU A 215 6.97 12.89 0.83
N ALA A 216 7.99 13.20 0.02
CA ALA A 216 9.01 14.19 0.38
C ALA A 216 8.47 15.63 0.53
N THR A 217 7.50 16.02 -0.30
CA THR A 217 6.97 17.40 -0.34
C THR A 217 5.53 17.52 0.17
N GLY A 218 4.82 16.40 0.34
CA GLY A 218 3.40 16.35 0.70
C GLY A 218 2.49 16.87 -0.41
N VAL A 219 2.91 16.80 -1.67
CA VAL A 219 2.11 17.22 -2.84
C VAL A 219 1.49 15.99 -3.47
N HIS A 220 0.17 15.89 -3.38
CA HIS A 220 -0.62 14.81 -3.95
C HIS A 220 -1.62 15.38 -4.97
N SER A 221 -1.66 14.80 -6.17
CA SER A 221 -2.44 15.32 -7.31
C SER A 221 -2.84 14.20 -8.26
N GLY A 222 -3.83 14.42 -9.12
CA GLY A 222 -4.28 13.39 -10.06
C GLY A 222 -5.16 12.33 -9.38
N GLY A 223 -6.01 11.67 -10.17
CA GLY A 223 -6.92 10.63 -9.70
C GLY A 223 -7.62 10.95 -8.38
N ASP A 224 -7.63 9.94 -7.52
CA ASP A 224 -8.15 10.01 -6.15
C ASP A 224 -7.14 10.65 -5.17
N ALA A 225 -5.86 10.75 -5.53
CA ALA A 225 -4.83 11.46 -4.73
C ALA A 225 -4.98 13.00 -4.76
N ALA A 226 -5.97 13.53 -5.47
CA ALA A 226 -6.05 14.94 -5.83
C ALA A 226 -6.42 15.87 -4.66
N GLY A 227 -5.41 16.37 -3.96
CA GLY A 227 -5.59 17.27 -2.81
C GLY A 227 -5.56 16.55 -1.47
N ASP A 228 -5.28 15.25 -1.48
CA ASP A 228 -5.03 14.46 -0.29
C ASP A 228 -3.86 15.00 0.52
N THR A 229 -3.88 14.71 1.81
CA THR A 229 -2.77 14.91 2.73
C THR A 229 -2.45 13.57 3.38
N LEU A 230 -1.24 13.07 3.17
CA LEU A 230 -0.76 11.82 3.74
C LEU A 230 0.24 12.12 4.86
N THR A 231 0.03 11.55 6.05
CA THR A 231 0.94 11.67 7.20
C THR A 231 1.15 10.30 7.84
N GLY A 232 2.41 9.93 8.11
CA GLY A 232 2.73 8.61 8.66
C GLY A 232 2.26 7.47 7.76
N ILE A 233 2.47 7.62 6.45
CA ILE A 233 2.19 6.60 5.45
C ILE A 233 3.55 6.15 4.91
N GLU A 234 3.83 4.86 5.03
CA GLU A 234 5.07 4.27 4.54
C GLU A 234 4.84 3.49 3.24
N TRP A 235 3.63 3.01 3.00
CA TRP A 235 3.31 2.13 1.87
C TRP A 235 2.30 2.82 0.95
N ILE A 236 2.58 2.81 -0.35
CA ILE A 236 1.68 3.32 -1.38
C ILE A 236 1.48 2.23 -2.44
N ILE A 237 0.23 1.94 -2.74
CA ILE A 237 -0.15 1.22 -3.97
C ILE A 237 -0.83 2.23 -4.88
N ALA A 238 -0.30 2.38 -6.09
CA ALA A 238 -0.77 3.34 -7.08
C ALA A 238 -2.05 2.84 -7.78
N SER A 239 -2.44 3.52 -8.85
CA SER A 239 -3.61 3.21 -9.69
C SER A 239 -3.23 2.32 -10.88
N GLU A 240 -4.21 1.79 -11.62
CA GLU A 240 -3.97 1.05 -12.87
C GLU A 240 -3.54 1.94 -14.07
N PHE A 241 -2.88 3.09 -13.84
CA PHE A 241 -2.53 4.06 -14.89
C PHE A 241 -1.12 4.60 -14.69
N ASP A 242 -0.52 5.20 -15.73
CA ASP A 242 0.81 5.84 -15.69
C ASP A 242 0.96 6.86 -14.52
N ASP A 243 1.53 6.42 -13.41
CA ASP A 243 1.61 7.13 -12.15
C ASP A 243 2.96 7.80 -11.91
N THR A 244 3.01 8.67 -10.91
CA THR A 244 4.26 9.26 -10.44
C THR A 244 4.35 9.20 -8.94
N LEU A 245 5.30 8.41 -8.44
CA LEU A 245 5.51 8.21 -7.01
C LEU A 245 6.87 8.81 -6.64
N THR A 246 6.92 9.51 -5.50
CA THR A 246 8.16 10.02 -4.92
C THR A 246 8.14 9.79 -3.42
N GLY A 247 9.06 8.96 -2.92
CA GLY A 247 9.23 8.75 -1.49
C GLY A 247 10.06 9.84 -0.82
N SER A 248 10.57 9.53 0.35
CA SER A 248 11.08 10.48 1.32
C SER A 248 12.53 10.17 1.68
N SER A 249 12.89 10.28 2.97
CA SER A 249 14.18 9.81 3.49
C SER A 249 14.00 8.62 4.44
N ALA A 250 12.81 8.03 4.47
CA ALA A 250 12.46 6.89 5.30
C ALA A 250 12.32 5.65 4.40
N ASN A 251 12.06 4.50 5.01
CA ASN A 251 11.92 3.27 4.24
C ASN A 251 10.47 3.14 3.78
N GLU A 252 10.26 3.14 2.48
CA GLU A 252 8.95 3.07 1.87
C GLU A 252 8.75 1.82 1.01
N TYR A 253 7.48 1.47 0.81
CA TYR A 253 7.06 0.49 -0.19
C TYR A 253 6.21 1.17 -1.25
N PHE A 254 6.55 0.95 -2.51
CA PHE A 254 5.80 1.43 -3.67
C PHE A 254 5.39 0.25 -4.57
N GLY A 255 4.10 0.15 -4.90
CA GLY A 255 3.61 -0.73 -5.95
C GLY A 255 2.95 0.06 -7.07
N GLY A 256 3.46 -0.06 -8.30
CA GLY A 256 3.00 0.64 -9.50
C GLY A 256 1.65 0.14 -10.03
N VAL A 257 1.49 -1.19 -10.13
CA VAL A 257 0.28 -1.89 -10.59
C VAL A 257 0.24 -2.07 -12.12
N GLU A 258 -0.57 -1.31 -12.85
CA GLU A 258 -0.63 -1.34 -14.32
C GLU A 258 -0.32 0.07 -14.80
N GLY A 259 0.22 0.21 -16.01
CA GLY A 259 0.64 1.50 -16.54
C GLY A 259 2.14 1.70 -16.44
N ASN A 260 2.63 2.72 -17.15
CA ASN A 260 4.06 3.01 -17.22
C ASN A 260 4.41 4.03 -16.14
N ASP A 261 4.88 3.55 -15.00
CA ASP A 261 5.04 4.34 -13.80
C ASP A 261 6.41 4.99 -13.71
N LEU A 262 6.45 6.16 -13.06
CA LEU A 262 7.69 6.81 -12.65
C LEU A 262 7.80 6.80 -11.13
N ILE A 263 8.66 5.94 -10.60
CA ILE A 263 8.85 5.76 -9.17
C ILE A 263 10.25 6.25 -8.78
N ASN A 264 10.32 7.21 -7.85
CA ASN A 264 11.56 7.65 -7.23
C ASN A 264 11.47 7.39 -5.73
N ALA A 265 12.12 6.34 -5.23
CA ALA A 265 11.92 5.88 -3.85
C ALA A 265 12.53 6.85 -2.81
N GLY A 266 13.70 7.42 -3.09
CA GLY A 266 14.24 8.54 -2.29
C GLY A 266 15.50 8.14 -1.54
N ASP A 267 15.71 8.65 -0.32
CA ASP A 267 16.69 8.00 0.57
C ASP A 267 15.91 7.00 1.44
N GLY A 268 16.52 5.90 1.87
CA GLY A 268 15.78 4.85 2.58
C GLY A 268 16.31 3.49 2.20
N ALA A 269 15.89 2.44 2.91
CA ALA A 269 16.00 1.09 2.36
C ALA A 269 14.61 0.72 1.88
N ASP A 270 14.36 0.99 0.60
CA ASP A 270 13.04 0.99 -0.01
C ASP A 270 12.74 -0.35 -0.69
N THR A 271 11.46 -0.58 -0.95
CA THR A 271 10.99 -1.72 -1.73
C THR A 271 10.04 -1.22 -2.81
N VAL A 272 10.36 -1.48 -4.08
CA VAL A 272 9.57 -1.06 -5.23
C VAL A 272 9.22 -2.26 -6.09
N GLU A 273 7.94 -2.38 -6.45
CA GLU A 273 7.41 -3.30 -7.44
C GLU A 273 6.77 -2.48 -8.57
N GLY A 274 7.32 -2.54 -9.79
CA GLY A 274 6.75 -1.92 -10.99
C GLY A 274 5.43 -2.59 -11.37
N ARG A 275 5.50 -3.91 -11.55
CA ARG A 275 4.41 -4.82 -11.91
C ARG A 275 4.21 -4.91 -13.42
N ALA A 276 3.12 -4.40 -13.97
CA ALA A 276 2.80 -4.62 -15.37
C ALA A 276 3.05 -3.34 -16.19
N ASP A 277 3.49 -3.53 -17.43
CA ASP A 277 3.88 -2.46 -18.36
C ASP A 277 5.27 -1.87 -18.03
N ASN A 278 5.70 -0.85 -18.77
CA ASN A 278 7.11 -0.44 -18.78
C ASN A 278 7.38 0.67 -17.77
N ASP A 279 8.06 0.35 -16.68
CA ASP A 279 8.27 1.23 -15.55
C ASP A 279 9.63 1.92 -15.57
N THR A 280 9.73 3.03 -14.85
CA THR A 280 10.99 3.69 -14.52
C THR A 280 11.12 3.82 -13.02
N ILE A 281 12.02 3.02 -12.45
CA ILE A 281 12.26 2.90 -11.02
C ILE A 281 13.64 3.45 -10.67
N ASN A 282 13.70 4.38 -9.73
CA ASN A 282 14.95 4.88 -9.14
C ASN A 282 14.91 4.65 -7.63
N GLY A 283 15.84 3.84 -7.09
CA GLY A 283 15.97 3.56 -5.66
C GLY A 283 16.42 4.79 -4.88
N GLY A 284 17.48 5.43 -5.36
CA GLY A 284 18.01 6.66 -4.77
C GLY A 284 19.13 6.36 -3.79
N GLY A 285 18.90 6.45 -2.49
CA GLY A 285 19.96 6.31 -1.49
C GLY A 285 19.64 5.30 -0.41
N GLY A 286 20.31 4.15 -0.39
CA GLY A 286 20.30 3.27 0.76
C GLY A 286 20.61 1.82 0.41
N ALA A 287 19.67 0.91 0.56
CA ALA A 287 19.91 -0.50 0.25
C ALA A 287 18.58 -1.10 -0.16
N ASP A 288 18.29 -0.99 -1.44
CA ASP A 288 16.93 -1.08 -1.96
C ASP A 288 16.64 -2.46 -2.54
N TYR A 289 15.35 -2.77 -2.63
CA TYR A 289 14.83 -3.90 -3.39
C TYR A 289 13.95 -3.33 -4.50
N LEU A 290 14.38 -3.45 -5.75
CA LEU A 290 13.68 -2.90 -6.92
C LEU A 290 13.38 -4.04 -7.89
N ASP A 291 12.11 -4.22 -8.23
CA ASP A 291 11.61 -5.29 -9.10
C ASP A 291 10.73 -4.68 -10.20
N GLY A 292 11.17 -4.79 -11.46
CA GLY A 292 10.42 -4.31 -12.63
C GLY A 292 9.17 -5.15 -12.90
N GLU A 293 9.32 -6.48 -12.79
CA GLU A 293 8.31 -7.50 -13.10
C GLU A 293 8.03 -7.68 -14.63
N ASP A 294 6.84 -7.38 -15.12
CA ASP A 294 6.42 -7.61 -16.51
C ASP A 294 6.50 -6.29 -17.31
N GLY A 295 7.49 -6.11 -18.17
CA GLY A 295 7.66 -4.86 -18.94
C GLY A 295 9.05 -4.72 -19.52
N ASP A 296 9.25 -3.76 -20.44
CA ASP A 296 10.62 -3.31 -20.75
C ASP A 296 10.96 -2.15 -19.79
N ASP A 297 11.60 -2.47 -18.66
CA ASP A 297 11.75 -1.56 -17.53
C ASP A 297 13.08 -0.82 -17.51
N VAL A 298 13.10 0.31 -16.79
CA VAL A 298 14.33 1.03 -16.42
C VAL A 298 14.48 1.00 -14.91
N VAL A 299 15.47 0.27 -14.41
CA VAL A 299 15.70 0.08 -12.97
C VAL A 299 17.07 0.63 -12.57
N ASN A 300 17.11 1.68 -11.73
CA ASN A 300 18.33 2.29 -11.23
C ASN A 300 18.43 2.13 -9.70
N GLY A 301 19.48 1.48 -9.20
CA GLY A 301 19.77 1.36 -7.77
C GLY A 301 20.28 2.65 -7.13
N ASP A 302 21.06 3.43 -7.89
CA ASP A 302 21.73 4.67 -7.46
C ASP A 302 22.77 4.43 -6.34
N ASP A 303 22.69 5.08 -5.19
CA ASP A 303 23.66 4.93 -4.09
C ASP A 303 23.18 3.83 -3.15
N GLY A 304 23.91 2.72 -3.02
CA GLY A 304 23.48 1.71 -2.08
C GLY A 304 24.22 0.39 -2.14
N GLY A 305 23.46 -0.69 -2.12
CA GLY A 305 23.93 -2.06 -2.07
C GLY A 305 22.71 -2.91 -2.33
N ASP A 306 22.27 -2.82 -3.58
CA ASP A 306 20.87 -2.96 -3.96
C ASP A 306 20.58 -4.35 -4.50
N ARG A 307 19.30 -4.70 -4.55
CA ARG A 307 18.81 -5.90 -5.24
C ARG A 307 17.89 -5.45 -6.35
N LEU A 308 18.32 -5.68 -7.59
CA LEU A 308 17.65 -5.22 -8.79
C LEU A 308 17.20 -6.42 -9.61
N PHE A 309 15.93 -6.43 -10.01
CA PHE A 309 15.32 -7.46 -10.83
C PHE A 309 14.62 -6.80 -12.02
N GLY A 310 14.98 -7.20 -13.25
CA GLY A 310 14.25 -6.80 -14.46
C GLY A 310 13.05 -7.72 -14.72
N ALA A 311 13.29 -9.02 -14.61
CA ALA A 311 12.32 -10.10 -14.76
C ALA A 311 11.88 -10.37 -16.20
N ALA A 312 10.76 -9.84 -16.69
CA ALA A 312 10.20 -10.20 -17.99
C ALA A 312 10.11 -9.02 -18.94
N GLY A 313 11.03 -8.96 -19.90
CA GLY A 313 11.06 -7.96 -20.96
C GLY A 313 12.49 -7.52 -21.23
N SER A 314 12.69 -6.57 -22.14
CA SER A 314 14.04 -6.11 -22.47
C SER A 314 14.42 -4.92 -21.58
N ASP A 315 15.09 -5.20 -20.48
CA ASP A 315 15.27 -4.26 -19.38
C ASP A 315 16.58 -3.45 -19.49
N ALA A 316 16.56 -2.25 -18.90
CA ALA A 316 17.74 -1.42 -18.70
C ALA A 316 18.01 -1.23 -17.20
N ILE A 317 19.03 -1.92 -16.70
CA ILE A 317 19.34 -1.96 -15.26
C ILE A 317 20.69 -1.30 -14.98
N ASN A 318 20.75 -0.49 -13.92
CA ASN A 318 21.98 0.15 -13.46
C ASN A 318 22.10 0.04 -11.93
N GLY A 319 23.08 -0.72 -11.43
CA GLY A 319 23.37 -0.89 -10.00
C GLY A 319 23.73 0.43 -9.33
N GLY A 320 24.70 1.14 -9.91
CA GLY A 320 25.11 2.46 -9.43
C GLY A 320 26.35 2.41 -8.56
N ILE A 321 26.30 2.93 -7.34
CA ILE A 321 27.41 2.87 -6.38
C ILE A 321 27.01 1.90 -5.29
N GLY A 322 27.79 0.85 -5.07
CA GLY A 322 27.38 -0.16 -4.11
C GLY A 322 27.98 -1.51 -4.42
N ASN A 323 27.63 -2.50 -3.60
CA ASN A 323 27.86 -3.88 -4.00
C ASN A 323 26.49 -4.46 -4.32
N ASP A 324 26.17 -4.49 -5.60
CA ASP A 324 24.80 -4.70 -6.06
C ASP A 324 24.59 -6.17 -6.47
N THR A 325 23.35 -6.62 -6.35
CA THR A 325 22.91 -7.93 -6.85
C THR A 325 21.87 -7.69 -7.92
N ILE A 326 22.17 -8.10 -9.15
CA ILE A 326 21.34 -7.83 -10.32
C ILE A 326 20.94 -9.16 -10.97
N ASP A 327 19.66 -9.32 -11.27
CA ASP A 327 19.09 -10.40 -12.08
C ASP A 327 18.25 -9.76 -13.19
N ALA A 328 18.77 -9.75 -14.42
CA ALA A 328 18.12 -9.04 -15.51
C ALA A 328 16.88 -9.79 -16.01
N GLY A 329 16.97 -11.11 -16.11
CA GLY A 329 15.80 -11.98 -16.19
C GLY A 329 15.67 -12.63 -17.55
N SER A 330 14.70 -12.22 -18.35
CA SER A 330 14.38 -12.85 -19.63
C SER A 330 14.15 -11.83 -20.71
N GLU A 331 14.49 -12.21 -21.94
CA GLU A 331 14.68 -11.31 -23.08
C GLU A 331 16.01 -10.57 -23.02
N ALA A 332 16.26 -9.62 -23.92
CA ALA A 332 17.61 -9.11 -24.15
C ALA A 332 17.85 -7.83 -23.35
N ASP A 333 18.68 -7.94 -22.33
CA ASP A 333 18.84 -6.89 -21.32
C ASP A 333 20.11 -6.05 -21.51
N PHE A 334 20.07 -4.83 -20.96
CA PHE A 334 21.22 -3.95 -20.84
C PHE A 334 21.50 -3.67 -19.37
N VAL A 335 22.62 -4.18 -18.86
CA VAL A 335 22.99 -4.07 -17.45
C VAL A 335 24.29 -3.28 -17.28
N ILE A 336 24.28 -2.34 -16.35
CA ILE A 336 25.47 -1.69 -15.80
C ILE A 336 25.56 -2.10 -14.32
N GLY A 337 26.66 -2.77 -13.92
CA GLY A 337 26.92 -3.10 -12.52
C GLY A 337 27.18 -1.82 -11.73
N GLY A 338 28.24 -1.11 -12.10
CA GLY A 338 28.53 0.22 -11.57
C GLY A 338 29.84 0.24 -10.80
N ALA A 339 29.85 0.83 -9.61
CA ALA A 339 31.04 0.94 -8.79
C ALA A 339 30.89 0.16 -7.50
N GLY A 340 31.76 -0.82 -7.29
CA GLY A 340 31.82 -1.67 -6.10
C GLY A 340 31.84 -3.13 -6.55
N ARG A 341 31.51 -4.07 -5.67
CA ARG A 341 31.63 -5.50 -6.00
C ARG A 341 30.27 -6.08 -6.29
N ASP A 342 30.00 -6.27 -7.57
CA ASP A 342 28.67 -6.59 -8.07
C ASP A 342 28.53 -8.08 -8.41
N SER A 343 27.29 -8.56 -8.34
CA SER A 343 26.89 -9.90 -8.74
C SER A 343 25.77 -9.78 -9.76
N VAL A 344 26.06 -10.09 -11.02
CA VAL A 344 25.13 -9.94 -12.13
C VAL A 344 24.78 -11.30 -12.73
N LEU A 345 23.49 -11.53 -12.94
CA LEU A 345 22.93 -12.59 -13.77
C LEU A 345 22.21 -11.92 -14.95
N GLY A 346 22.67 -12.15 -16.19
CA GLY A 346 21.97 -11.71 -17.41
C GLY A 346 20.66 -12.47 -17.57
N GLY A 347 20.74 -13.80 -17.61
CA GLY A 347 19.56 -14.65 -17.56
C GLY A 347 19.32 -15.32 -18.90
N ALA A 348 18.18 -15.08 -19.54
CA ALA A 348 17.85 -15.69 -20.82
C ALA A 348 17.65 -14.62 -21.89
N GLY A 349 18.57 -14.48 -22.83
CA GLY A 349 18.57 -13.30 -23.66
C GLY A 349 19.86 -13.13 -24.44
N GLY A 350 19.88 -12.16 -25.34
CA GLY A 350 21.16 -11.71 -25.90
C GLY A 350 21.63 -10.52 -25.09
N ASP A 351 22.22 -10.77 -23.92
CA ASP A 351 22.37 -9.72 -22.91
C ASP A 351 23.65 -8.91 -23.12
N THR A 352 23.61 -7.63 -22.73
CA THR A 352 24.79 -6.77 -22.70
C THR A 352 25.05 -6.33 -21.27
N VAL A 353 26.17 -6.77 -20.69
CA VAL A 353 26.55 -6.46 -19.30
C VAL A 353 27.87 -5.69 -19.28
N ASP A 354 27.87 -4.52 -18.64
CA ASP A 354 29.06 -3.75 -18.27
C ASP A 354 29.16 -3.72 -16.74
N ALA A 355 29.99 -4.59 -16.15
CA ALA A 355 30.17 -4.65 -14.69
C ALA A 355 30.92 -3.42 -14.14
N SER A 356 31.61 -2.68 -15.01
CA SER A 356 32.27 -1.41 -14.71
C SER A 356 33.46 -1.51 -13.74
N ALA A 357 33.35 -1.11 -12.48
CA ALA A 357 34.50 -0.98 -11.59
C ALA A 357 34.29 -1.76 -10.30
N GLY A 358 35.07 -2.82 -10.08
CA GLY A 358 34.72 -3.80 -9.07
C GLY A 358 35.52 -5.08 -9.17
N ASP A 359 35.42 -5.92 -8.13
CA ASP A 359 35.88 -7.32 -8.26
C ASP A 359 34.64 -8.19 -8.55
N ASP A 360 34.15 -8.13 -9.79
CA ASP A 360 32.76 -8.50 -10.10
C ASP A 360 32.56 -9.98 -10.41
N ILE A 361 31.32 -10.43 -10.28
CA ILE A 361 30.90 -11.76 -10.72
C ILE A 361 29.76 -11.58 -11.71
N VAL A 362 29.97 -12.02 -12.94
CA VAL A 362 28.96 -11.96 -14.00
C VAL A 362 28.70 -13.35 -14.56
N ASP A 363 27.44 -13.73 -14.61
CA ASP A 363 26.91 -14.86 -15.35
C ASP A 363 26.04 -14.33 -16.49
N GLY A 364 26.47 -14.49 -17.75
CA GLY A 364 25.73 -14.07 -18.94
C GLY A 364 24.41 -14.83 -19.08
N GLY A 365 24.50 -16.16 -19.06
CA GLY A 365 23.34 -17.04 -18.92
C GLY A 365 23.07 -17.87 -20.16
N ALA A 366 21.93 -17.66 -20.80
CA ALA A 366 21.54 -18.39 -21.99
C ALA A 366 21.39 -17.45 -23.17
N ASP A 367 21.74 -17.96 -24.35
CA ASP A 367 21.83 -17.22 -25.61
C ASP A 367 23.10 -16.36 -25.69
N ALA A 368 23.23 -15.52 -26.71
CA ALA A 368 24.54 -14.97 -27.07
C ALA A 368 24.80 -13.62 -26.40
N ASP A 369 25.69 -13.61 -25.42
CA ASP A 369 25.89 -12.48 -24.52
C ASP A 369 27.13 -11.64 -24.87
N SER A 370 27.13 -10.39 -24.43
CA SER A 370 28.27 -9.47 -24.48
C SER A 370 28.58 -8.95 -23.09
N VAL A 371 29.63 -9.46 -22.47
CA VAL A 371 30.01 -9.14 -21.08
C VAL A 371 31.37 -8.43 -21.01
N PHE A 372 31.39 -7.30 -20.30
CA PHE A 372 32.58 -6.50 -19.99
C PHE A 372 32.77 -6.45 -18.48
N GLY A 373 33.89 -6.96 -17.95
CA GLY A 373 34.25 -6.90 -16.53
C GLY A 373 34.67 -5.50 -16.10
N GLY A 374 35.58 -4.90 -16.87
CA GLY A 374 35.97 -3.51 -16.65
C GLY A 374 37.25 -3.41 -15.83
N SER A 375 37.19 -2.90 -14.60
CA SER A 375 38.37 -2.80 -13.75
C SER A 375 38.22 -3.51 -12.43
N GLY A 376 39.19 -4.38 -12.11
CA GLY A 376 39.28 -5.12 -10.86
C GLY A 376 39.41 -6.61 -11.15
N LEU A 377 39.28 -7.48 -10.15
CA LEU A 377 39.46 -8.92 -10.34
C LEU A 377 38.13 -9.60 -10.69
N ASP A 378 37.85 -9.74 -11.97
CA ASP A 378 36.53 -10.16 -12.43
C ASP A 378 36.42 -11.67 -12.65
N VAL A 379 35.21 -12.21 -12.42
CA VAL A 379 34.82 -13.56 -12.77
C VAL A 379 33.64 -13.51 -13.72
N ILE A 380 33.86 -13.92 -14.97
CA ILE A 380 32.86 -13.87 -16.04
C ILE A 380 32.58 -15.29 -16.56
N ILE A 381 31.29 -15.63 -16.68
CA ILE A 381 30.80 -16.92 -17.17
C ILE A 381 29.80 -16.66 -18.30
N GLY A 382 30.06 -17.12 -19.52
CA GLY A 382 29.14 -16.98 -20.67
C GLY A 382 28.00 -18.00 -20.69
N ASN A 383 28.26 -19.22 -20.20
CA ASN A 383 27.31 -20.33 -20.13
C ASN A 383 26.89 -20.92 -21.48
N ASN A 384 25.69 -20.67 -22.03
CA ASN A 384 25.31 -21.24 -23.33
C ASN A 384 25.09 -20.10 -24.32
N GLY A 385 25.79 -20.08 -25.44
CA GLY A 385 25.66 -18.94 -26.33
C GLY A 385 26.67 -18.95 -27.45
N ASN A 386 26.96 -17.78 -27.99
CA ASN A 386 28.22 -17.54 -28.67
C ASN A 386 28.69 -16.21 -28.10
N ASP A 387 29.46 -16.29 -27.02
CA ASP A 387 29.54 -15.17 -26.10
C ASP A 387 30.76 -14.31 -26.42
N THR A 388 30.64 -13.02 -26.18
CA THR A 388 31.73 -12.05 -26.25
C THR A 388 32.09 -11.62 -24.83
N LEU A 389 33.22 -12.09 -24.32
CA LEU A 389 33.65 -11.86 -22.94
C LEU A 389 34.93 -11.02 -22.91
N GLN A 390 34.96 -9.98 -22.09
CA GLN A 390 36.11 -9.12 -21.90
C GLN A 390 36.38 -8.94 -20.40
N GLY A 391 37.57 -9.33 -19.94
CA GLY A 391 38.01 -9.14 -18.54
C GLY A 391 38.24 -7.67 -18.25
N GLY A 392 39.31 -7.11 -18.79
CA GLY A 392 39.57 -5.68 -18.70
C GLY A 392 40.93 -5.40 -18.09
N THR A 393 40.96 -4.75 -16.94
CA THR A 393 42.22 -4.53 -16.21
C THR A 393 42.27 -5.40 -14.97
N GLU A 394 43.48 -5.85 -14.65
CA GLU A 394 43.79 -6.74 -13.52
C GLU A 394 43.66 -8.22 -13.91
N ASN A 395 43.60 -9.16 -12.95
CA ASN A 395 43.75 -10.59 -13.28
C ASN A 395 42.38 -11.27 -13.27
N ASP A 396 41.84 -11.49 -14.46
CA ASP A 396 40.44 -11.90 -14.62
C ASP A 396 40.32 -13.41 -14.85
N THR A 397 39.14 -13.94 -14.56
CA THR A 397 38.76 -15.32 -14.87
C THR A 397 37.55 -15.33 -15.78
N LEU A 398 37.72 -15.83 -17.01
CA LEU A 398 36.65 -15.91 -18.00
C LEU A 398 36.40 -17.38 -18.37
N THR A 399 35.13 -17.77 -18.43
CA THR A 399 34.69 -19.08 -18.92
C THR A 399 33.64 -18.89 -20.02
N GLY A 400 33.90 -19.36 -21.24
CA GLY A 400 32.96 -19.29 -22.36
C GLY A 400 31.76 -20.20 -22.12
N GLY A 401 31.97 -21.50 -22.08
CA GLY A 401 30.94 -22.49 -21.77
C GLY A 401 30.60 -23.32 -22.98
N LYS A 402 29.36 -23.30 -23.46
CA LYS A 402 28.97 -23.90 -24.73
C LYS A 402 28.81 -22.77 -25.75
N GLY A 403 29.52 -22.84 -26.86
CA GLY A 403 29.36 -21.79 -27.86
C GLY A 403 30.55 -21.67 -28.76
N PHE A 404 30.46 -20.81 -29.76
CA PHE A 404 31.66 -20.30 -30.42
C PHE A 404 32.01 -18.96 -29.77
N ASP A 405 32.84 -19.02 -28.74
CA ASP A 405 33.06 -17.88 -27.85
C ASP A 405 34.26 -17.03 -28.29
N TYR A 406 34.18 -15.73 -28.00
CA TYR A 406 35.24 -14.76 -28.23
C TYR A 406 35.62 -14.10 -26.92
N MET A 407 36.84 -14.37 -26.46
CA MET A 407 37.30 -13.98 -25.12
C MET A 407 38.55 -13.10 -25.19
N LEU A 408 38.54 -12.00 -24.45
CA LEU A 408 39.64 -11.05 -24.30
C LEU A 408 40.01 -10.90 -22.81
N GLY A 409 41.21 -11.33 -22.40
CA GLY A 409 41.73 -11.04 -21.05
C GLY A 409 42.06 -9.55 -20.87
N GLN A 410 42.80 -9.01 -21.85
CA GLN A 410 43.31 -7.63 -21.89
C GLN A 410 44.53 -7.39 -20.98
N ASP A 411 44.47 -6.46 -20.03
CA ASP A 411 45.63 -6.07 -19.22
C ASP A 411 45.63 -6.88 -17.92
N GLY A 412 46.52 -7.86 -17.74
CA GLY A 412 46.30 -8.76 -16.63
C GLY A 412 47.28 -9.90 -16.46
N ALA A 413 46.88 -10.90 -15.69
CA ALA A 413 47.44 -12.24 -15.76
C ALA A 413 46.24 -13.18 -15.72
N ASP A 414 45.63 -13.34 -16.88
CA ASP A 414 44.23 -13.78 -16.98
C ASP A 414 44.12 -15.29 -17.11
N SER A 415 42.97 -15.82 -16.72
CA SER A 415 42.60 -17.23 -16.87
C SER A 415 41.37 -17.37 -17.76
N LEU A 416 41.57 -17.85 -18.99
CA LEU A 416 40.52 -18.03 -19.98
C LEU A 416 40.30 -19.54 -20.23
N ASP A 417 39.04 -19.99 -20.16
CA ASP A 417 38.61 -21.33 -20.55
C ASP A 417 37.48 -21.24 -21.60
N GLY A 418 37.71 -21.74 -22.81
CA GLY A 418 36.76 -21.69 -23.93
C GLY A 418 35.54 -22.58 -23.67
N GLY A 419 35.78 -23.87 -23.49
CA GLY A 419 34.75 -24.83 -23.10
C GLY A 419 34.44 -25.85 -24.20
N GLU A 420 33.19 -25.93 -24.64
CA GLU A 420 32.73 -26.77 -25.73
C GLU A 420 32.66 -25.98 -27.04
N LEU A 421 32.94 -26.64 -28.17
CA LEU A 421 33.00 -26.06 -29.52
C LEU A 421 34.24 -25.17 -29.72
N SER A 422 34.26 -24.32 -30.76
CA SER A 422 35.51 -23.77 -31.31
C SER A 422 35.69 -22.30 -30.98
N ASP A 423 36.59 -22.01 -30.04
CA ASP A 423 36.64 -20.68 -29.44
C ASP A 423 37.81 -19.83 -29.95
N SER A 424 37.78 -18.54 -29.61
CA SER A 424 38.87 -17.60 -29.86
C SER A 424 39.24 -16.86 -28.58
N LEU A 425 40.38 -17.25 -28.00
CA LEU A 425 40.89 -16.72 -26.73
C LEU A 425 42.10 -15.84 -27.00
N LEU A 426 42.05 -14.59 -26.54
CA LEU A 426 43.17 -13.64 -26.58
C LEU A 426 43.52 -13.25 -25.14
N GLY A 427 44.73 -13.60 -24.69
CA GLY A 427 45.23 -13.27 -23.34
C GLY A 427 45.45 -11.77 -23.21
N GLY A 428 46.39 -11.23 -23.99
CA GLY A 428 46.63 -9.79 -24.06
C GLY A 428 47.96 -9.42 -23.42
N ALA A 429 47.96 -8.37 -22.60
CA ALA A 429 49.12 -7.93 -21.87
C ALA A 429 49.23 -8.66 -20.53
N GLY A 430 49.95 -9.78 -20.47
CA GLY A 430 49.98 -10.47 -19.19
C GLY A 430 50.88 -11.69 -19.13
N ASN A 431 50.69 -12.51 -18.09
CA ASN A 431 51.20 -13.88 -18.11
C ASN A 431 49.99 -14.78 -18.00
N ASP A 432 49.43 -15.13 -19.15
CA ASP A 432 48.04 -15.59 -19.19
C ASP A 432 47.96 -17.11 -19.24
N VAL A 433 46.83 -17.66 -18.82
CA VAL A 433 46.48 -19.08 -18.90
C VAL A 433 45.29 -19.22 -19.82
N LEU A 434 45.51 -19.80 -20.99
CA LEU A 434 44.46 -20.03 -21.99
C LEU A 434 44.23 -21.52 -22.15
N ARG A 435 42.99 -21.97 -21.95
CA ARG A 435 42.52 -23.34 -22.16
C ARG A 435 41.46 -23.31 -23.25
N GLY A 436 41.76 -23.93 -24.40
CA GLY A 436 40.77 -24.08 -25.47
C GLY A 436 39.70 -25.13 -25.11
N SER A 437 40.08 -26.13 -24.32
CA SER A 437 39.23 -27.26 -23.96
C SER A 437 38.88 -28.12 -25.18
N LEU A 438 37.61 -28.39 -25.48
CA LEU A 438 37.23 -29.33 -26.54
C LEU A 438 37.29 -28.66 -27.94
N ASP A 439 37.38 -29.47 -28.99
CA ASP A 439 37.28 -29.02 -30.39
C ASP A 439 38.46 -28.14 -30.90
N ASN A 440 38.20 -27.14 -31.74
CA ASN A 440 39.24 -26.47 -32.55
C ASN A 440 39.38 -24.99 -32.22
N ASP A 441 40.24 -24.68 -31.26
CA ASP A 441 40.35 -23.32 -30.73
C ASP A 441 41.47 -22.51 -31.37
N ARG A 442 41.30 -21.19 -31.30
CA ARG A 442 42.35 -20.22 -31.58
C ARG A 442 42.80 -19.58 -30.28
N LEU A 443 44.03 -19.87 -29.87
CA LEU A 443 44.62 -19.31 -28.66
C LEU A 443 45.75 -18.34 -29.02
N TYR A 444 45.63 -17.09 -28.57
CA TYR A 444 46.61 -16.04 -28.74
C TYR A 444 47.02 -15.50 -27.37
N GLY A 445 48.18 -15.92 -26.84
CA GLY A 445 48.69 -15.36 -25.58
C GLY A 445 49.07 -13.87 -25.69
N GLU A 446 49.56 -13.46 -26.86
CA GLU A 446 50.07 -12.12 -27.16
C GLU A 446 51.39 -11.76 -26.44
N ALA A 447 51.36 -11.00 -25.34
CA ALA A 447 52.55 -10.43 -24.73
C ALA A 447 53.04 -11.23 -23.51
N GLN A 448 54.32 -11.07 -23.17
CA GLN A 448 54.99 -11.73 -22.04
C GLN A 448 55.00 -13.28 -22.08
N ARG A 449 54.55 -14.00 -21.05
CA ARG A 449 54.75 -15.46 -20.91
C ARG A 449 53.46 -16.17 -20.60
N ASP A 450 52.90 -16.77 -21.63
CA ASP A 450 51.59 -17.41 -21.56
C ASP A 450 51.68 -18.93 -21.54
N LEU A 451 50.66 -19.55 -20.95
CA LEU A 451 50.44 -20.97 -20.90
C LEU A 451 49.20 -21.31 -21.74
N LEU A 452 49.42 -21.96 -22.88
CA LEU A 452 48.35 -22.35 -23.80
C LEU A 452 48.15 -23.87 -23.71
N PHE A 453 46.93 -24.29 -23.37
CA PHE A 453 46.49 -25.67 -23.32
C PHE A 453 45.43 -25.92 -24.40
N GLY A 454 45.62 -26.98 -25.19
CA GLY A 454 44.59 -27.55 -26.06
C GLY A 454 44.55 -29.05 -25.83
N ASP A 455 43.36 -29.63 -25.76
CA ASP A 455 43.14 -31.05 -25.41
C ASP A 455 42.89 -31.96 -26.63
#